data_AF-A0A0M0C0M6-F1
#
_entry.id   AF-A0A0M0C0M6-F1
#
_cell.length_a   1.000
_cell.length_b   1.000
_cell.length_c   1.000
_cell.angle_alpha   90.00
_cell.angle_beta   90.00
_cell.angle_gamma   90.00
#
_symmetry.space_group_name_H-M   'P 1'
#
loop_
_entity.id
_entity.type
_entity.pdbx_description
1 polymer ?
#
loop_
_entity_poly.entity_id
_entity_poly.type
_entity_poly.pdbx_seq_one_letter_code
_entity_poly.pdbx_strand_id
1 'polypeptide(L)'
;MIITPIKSNLKERKRDLVQILKELNKGCQNCAPLSPLTCITRCKTWKLKNELRKLSTKMNDPKYMKNLFNVLKNETRLHILQKSARKRYSLNEIQQELRRGGYSHSRDTINHEYLEPLLEVGVLAEGQDEYYATIFGNKITNILNDFPDFVNVLPAHSECYEEKLLRYLLEGPKTFQEIEELLTPVIASRILNRLKKENLITTRKEREYVFFFRTKRDPTKETLSLTEFNVYNSIPSEGLPVKKIALETHLSIRRVYKYLRGLKGKKLVFTRKSPKTYELTEKGIKLALILKNLVNLVEKTWDSSILISNNMNS
;
A
#
# COMPACT_ATOMS: atom_id res chain seq x y z
N MET A 1 -22.36 40.61 -12.84
CA MET A 1 -22.36 39.41 -11.97
C MET A 1 -20.92 39.01 -11.72
N ILE A 2 -20.43 39.20 -10.50
CA ILE A 2 -19.03 38.96 -10.12
C ILE A 2 -18.91 37.51 -9.67
N ILE A 3 -18.07 36.74 -10.37
CA ILE A 3 -17.73 35.37 -9.98
C ILE A 3 -16.62 35.44 -8.91
N THR A 4 -16.98 35.13 -7.67
CA THR A 4 -16.00 34.89 -6.59
C THR A 4 -15.43 33.48 -6.67
N PRO A 5 -14.09 33.29 -6.63
CA PRO A 5 -13.49 31.96 -6.60
C PRO A 5 -13.48 31.39 -5.18
N ILE A 6 -14.04 30.20 -5.03
CA ILE A 6 -13.99 29.35 -3.83
C ILE A 6 -12.54 28.93 -3.59
N LYS A 7 -11.82 29.69 -2.75
CA LYS A 7 -10.40 29.47 -2.40
C LYS A 7 -10.17 29.01 -0.96
N SER A 8 -11.17 28.44 -0.27
CA SER A 8 -11.06 28.10 1.16
C SER A 8 -10.84 26.63 1.52
N ASN A 9 -10.85 25.67 0.58
CA ASN A 9 -10.93 24.24 0.96
C ASN A 9 -9.64 23.39 0.78
N LEU A 10 -8.48 24.04 0.57
CA LEU A 10 -7.19 23.34 0.38
C LEU A 10 -6.28 23.35 1.62
N LYS A 11 -6.47 24.27 2.57
CA LYS A 11 -5.62 24.38 3.78
C LYS A 11 -5.99 23.40 4.90
N GLU A 12 -7.19 22.83 4.91
CA GLU A 12 -7.58 21.82 5.91
C GLU A 12 -7.08 20.41 5.60
N ARG A 13 -6.78 20.10 4.33
CA ARG A 13 -6.46 18.74 3.88
C ARG A 13 -5.08 18.21 4.32
N LYS A 14 -4.20 19.05 4.86
CA LYS A 14 -2.82 18.67 5.26
C LYS A 14 -2.49 18.91 6.74
N ARG A 15 -3.46 19.19 7.61
CA ARG A 15 -3.14 19.38 9.03
C ARG A 15 -2.80 18.06 9.71
N ASP A 16 -1.59 17.99 10.24
CA ASP A 16 -1.13 16.86 11.04
C ASP A 16 -1.96 16.74 12.33
N LEU A 17 -2.19 15.51 12.83
CA LEU A 17 -2.93 15.30 14.08
C LEU A 17 -2.26 16.05 15.25
N VAL A 18 -0.92 16.04 15.26
CA VAL A 18 -0.10 16.79 16.20
C VAL A 18 -0.38 18.30 16.14
N GLN A 19 -0.54 18.85 14.94
CA GLN A 19 -0.82 20.27 14.77
C GLN A 19 -2.23 20.63 15.27
N ILE A 20 -3.23 19.81 14.94
CA ILE A 20 -4.61 19.96 15.44
C ILE A 20 -4.62 19.94 16.98
N LEU A 21 -3.88 19.02 17.59
CA LEU A 21 -3.76 18.92 19.05
C LEU A 21 -3.06 20.13 19.66
N LYS A 22 -1.98 20.63 19.07
CA LYS A 22 -1.27 21.83 19.55
C LYS A 22 -2.18 23.06 19.53
N GLU A 23 -2.93 23.26 18.45
CA GLU A 23 -3.91 24.35 18.32
C GLU A 23 -5.01 24.23 19.38
N LEU A 24 -5.58 23.04 19.55
CA LEU A 24 -6.63 22.78 20.53
C LEU A 24 -6.15 22.85 21.99
N ASN A 25 -4.89 22.50 22.27
CA ASN A 25 -4.29 22.63 23.61
C ASN A 25 -4.06 24.09 23.98
N LYS A 26 -3.58 24.94 23.06
CA LYS A 26 -3.46 26.39 23.31
C LYS A 26 -4.82 27.01 23.67
N GLY A 27 -5.88 26.62 22.95
CA GLY A 27 -7.25 27.04 23.29
C GLY A 27 -7.72 26.50 24.64
N CYS A 28 -7.29 25.31 25.05
CA CYS A 28 -7.66 24.70 26.32
C CYS A 28 -6.94 25.33 27.52
N GLN A 29 -5.68 25.76 27.37
CA GLN A 29 -4.92 26.44 28.44
C GLN A 29 -5.58 27.76 28.87
N ASN A 30 -6.29 28.41 27.95
CA ASN A 30 -7.03 29.65 28.20
C ASN A 30 -8.52 29.39 28.53
N CYS A 31 -8.93 28.13 28.70
CA CYS A 31 -10.32 27.77 28.96
C CYS A 31 -10.60 27.79 30.47
N ALA A 32 -11.61 28.57 30.88
CA ALA A 32 -12.14 28.57 32.25
C ALA A 32 -13.52 27.89 32.25
N PRO A 33 -13.60 26.54 32.25
CA PRO A 33 -14.89 25.86 32.23
C PRO A 33 -15.61 26.08 33.57
N LEU A 34 -16.93 26.33 33.49
CA LEU A 34 -17.79 26.48 34.68
C LEU A 34 -17.81 25.23 35.57
N SER A 35 -17.51 24.05 35.00
CA SER A 35 -17.36 22.80 35.75
C SER A 35 -16.57 21.74 34.95
N PRO A 36 -15.99 20.73 35.61
CA PRO A 36 -15.38 19.58 34.94
C PRO A 36 -16.31 18.86 33.95
N LEU A 37 -17.60 18.74 34.31
CA LEU A 37 -18.63 18.16 33.44
C LEU A 37 -18.81 18.95 32.14
N THR A 38 -18.69 20.28 32.20
CA THR A 38 -18.75 21.14 31.00
C THR A 38 -17.56 20.88 30.08
N CYS A 39 -16.37 20.66 30.65
CA CYS A 39 -15.19 20.29 29.87
C CYS A 39 -15.37 18.93 29.19
N ILE A 40 -15.81 17.90 29.93
CA ILE A 40 -16.02 16.54 29.39
C ILE A 40 -17.07 16.53 28.26
N THR A 41 -18.18 17.24 28.45
CA THR A 41 -19.32 17.18 27.52
C THR A 41 -19.18 18.11 26.31
N ARG A 42 -18.52 19.27 26.46
CA ARG A 42 -18.49 20.33 25.43
C ARG A 42 -17.09 20.65 24.90
N CYS A 43 -16.00 20.25 25.55
CA CYS A 43 -14.65 20.58 25.08
C CYS A 43 -14.21 19.69 23.91
N LYS A 44 -13.95 20.30 22.76
CA LYS A 44 -13.41 19.61 21.57
C LYS A 44 -12.04 18.99 21.84
N THR A 45 -11.19 19.68 22.60
CA THR A 45 -9.85 19.20 22.98
C THR A 45 -9.94 17.95 23.84
N TRP A 46 -10.85 17.93 24.82
CA TRP A 46 -11.09 16.76 25.67
C TRP A 46 -11.61 15.58 24.84
N LYS A 47 -12.61 15.81 23.97
CA LYS A 47 -13.16 14.77 23.08
C LYS A 47 -12.09 14.15 22.19
N LEU A 48 -11.28 14.96 21.52
CA LEU A 48 -10.19 14.45 20.67
C LEU A 48 -9.15 13.67 21.46
N LYS A 49 -8.73 14.18 22.64
CA LYS A 49 -7.79 13.45 23.51
C LYS A 49 -8.36 12.10 23.95
N ASN A 50 -9.65 12.05 24.30
CA ASN A 50 -10.32 10.81 24.69
C ASN A 50 -10.46 9.84 23.50
N GLU A 51 -10.78 10.34 22.30
CA GLU A 51 -10.79 9.52 21.08
C GLU A 51 -9.42 8.91 20.81
N LEU A 52 -8.34 9.71 20.88
CA LEU A 52 -6.97 9.22 20.67
C LEU A 52 -6.54 8.21 21.73
N ARG A 53 -6.93 8.41 22.99
CA ARG A 53 -6.65 7.44 24.06
C ARG A 53 -7.33 6.10 23.78
N LYS A 54 -8.62 6.10 23.44
CA LYS A 54 -9.36 4.88 23.08
C LYS A 54 -8.76 4.20 21.84
N LEU A 55 -8.36 4.98 20.85
CA LEU A 55 -7.70 4.48 19.64
C LEU A 55 -6.34 3.86 19.94
N SER A 56 -5.57 4.46 20.85
CA SER A 56 -4.30 3.90 21.33
C SER A 56 -4.51 2.53 21.98
N THR A 57 -5.52 2.37 22.84
CA THR A 57 -5.81 1.05 23.42
C THR A 57 -6.04 -0.02 22.33
N LYS A 58 -6.66 0.35 21.21
CA LYS A 58 -6.91 -0.56 20.07
C LYS A 58 -5.65 -0.83 19.24
N MET A 59 -4.84 0.21 19.00
CA MET A 59 -3.61 0.11 18.20
C MET A 59 -2.49 -0.70 18.88
N ASN A 60 -2.57 -0.90 20.21
CA ASN A 60 -1.68 -1.82 20.94
C ASN A 60 -1.81 -3.29 20.50
N ASP A 61 -2.92 -3.68 19.86
CA ASP A 61 -3.06 -5.04 19.34
C ASP A 61 -2.06 -5.27 18.19
N PRO A 62 -1.17 -6.27 18.25
CA PRO A 62 -0.26 -6.59 17.16
C PRO A 62 -0.99 -6.94 15.85
N LYS A 63 -2.27 -7.32 15.91
CA LYS A 63 -3.13 -7.58 14.74
C LYS A 63 -3.88 -6.34 14.24
N TYR A 64 -3.71 -5.18 14.88
CA TYR A 64 -4.45 -3.95 14.54
C TYR A 64 -4.38 -3.61 13.05
N MET A 65 -3.17 -3.58 12.47
CA MET A 65 -3.00 -3.25 11.05
C MET A 65 -3.74 -4.23 10.13
N LYS A 66 -3.74 -5.52 10.48
CA LYS A 66 -4.47 -6.55 9.73
C LYS A 66 -5.98 -6.32 9.82
N ASN A 67 -6.48 -6.07 11.03
CA ASN A 67 -7.89 -5.83 11.26
C ASN A 67 -8.35 -4.57 10.52
N LEU A 68 -7.57 -3.49 10.60
CA LEU A 68 -7.83 -2.24 9.90
C LEU A 68 -7.95 -2.46 8.38
N PHE A 69 -6.96 -3.10 7.75
CA PHE A 69 -7.03 -3.36 6.30
C PHE A 69 -8.21 -4.26 5.93
N ASN A 70 -8.48 -5.31 6.70
CA ASN A 70 -9.62 -6.19 6.42
C ASN A 70 -10.98 -5.48 6.59
N VAL A 71 -11.08 -4.53 7.51
CA VAL A 71 -12.26 -3.67 7.65
C VAL A 71 -12.42 -2.76 6.42
N LEU A 72 -11.34 -2.13 5.97
CA LEU A 72 -11.37 -1.17 4.85
C LEU A 72 -11.57 -1.84 3.48
N LYS A 73 -11.21 -3.13 3.33
CA LYS A 73 -11.44 -3.93 2.12
C LYS A 73 -12.87 -4.45 1.98
N ASN A 74 -13.75 -4.19 2.94
CA ASN A 74 -15.16 -4.52 2.82
C ASN A 74 -15.92 -3.30 2.26
N GLU A 75 -16.62 -3.49 1.13
CA GLU A 75 -17.30 -2.42 0.40
C GLU A 75 -18.32 -1.68 1.27
N THR A 76 -19.18 -2.44 1.95
CA THR A 76 -20.25 -1.91 2.79
C THR A 76 -19.70 -1.14 3.98
N ARG A 77 -18.66 -1.66 4.65
CA ARG A 77 -17.99 -0.98 5.76
C ARG A 77 -17.35 0.33 5.31
N LEU A 78 -16.65 0.31 4.17
CA LEU A 78 -16.03 1.51 3.62
C LEU A 78 -17.09 2.56 3.23
N HIS A 79 -18.20 2.13 2.63
CA HIS A 79 -19.32 3.00 2.29
C HIS A 79 -19.90 3.70 3.53
N ILE A 80 -20.16 2.94 4.60
CA ILE A 80 -20.64 3.49 5.89
C ILE A 80 -19.65 4.50 6.45
N LEU A 81 -18.35 4.19 6.43
CA LEU A 81 -17.31 5.10 6.90
C LEU A 81 -17.28 6.41 6.08
N GLN A 82 -17.33 6.32 4.76
CA GLN A 82 -17.35 7.48 3.85
C GLN A 82 -18.58 8.37 4.06
N LYS A 83 -19.75 7.78 4.33
CA LYS A 83 -20.97 8.53 4.65
C LYS A 83 -20.86 9.19 6.02
N SER A 84 -20.43 8.44 7.02
CA SER A 84 -20.23 8.88 8.41
C SER A 84 -19.14 9.96 8.56
N ALA A 85 -18.28 10.13 7.56
CA ALA A 85 -17.32 11.24 7.48
C ALA A 85 -17.97 12.60 7.23
N ARG A 86 -19.21 12.64 6.71
CA ARG A 86 -19.90 13.89 6.34
C ARG A 86 -20.89 14.36 7.39
N LYS A 87 -21.56 13.42 8.07
CA LYS A 87 -22.52 13.69 9.14
C LYS A 87 -22.65 12.48 10.06
N ARG A 88 -23.39 12.66 11.15
CA ARG A 88 -23.79 11.57 12.04
C ARG A 88 -24.99 10.81 11.46
N TYR A 89 -25.10 9.53 11.77
CA TYR A 89 -26.21 8.69 11.34
C TYR A 89 -26.71 7.83 12.49
N SER A 90 -28.01 7.82 12.70
CA SER A 90 -28.66 6.77 13.48
C SER A 90 -28.61 5.43 12.74
N LEU A 91 -28.78 4.32 13.47
CA LEU A 91 -28.85 2.97 12.87
C LEU A 91 -29.93 2.88 11.78
N ASN A 92 -31.05 3.57 11.97
CA ASN A 92 -32.14 3.63 10.99
C ASN A 92 -31.72 4.32 9.70
N GLU A 93 -31.01 5.45 9.79
CA GLU A 93 -30.52 6.14 8.59
C GLU A 93 -29.45 5.31 7.88
N ILE A 94 -28.56 4.62 8.60
CA ILE A 94 -27.58 3.70 8.00
C ILE A 94 -28.31 2.59 7.24
N GLN A 95 -29.32 1.96 7.84
CA GLN A 95 -30.11 0.93 7.18
C GLN A 95 -30.82 1.45 5.93
N GLN A 96 -31.37 2.66 5.97
CA GLN A 96 -31.99 3.29 4.80
C GLN A 96 -30.97 3.59 3.68
N GLU A 97 -29.79 4.10 4.02
CA GLU A 97 -28.71 4.34 3.04
C GLU A 97 -28.26 3.03 2.38
N LEU A 98 -28.09 1.96 3.16
CA LEU A 98 -27.74 0.65 2.63
C LEU A 98 -28.82 0.09 1.70
N ARG A 99 -30.11 0.22 2.07
CA ARG A 99 -31.23 -0.18 1.20
C ARG A 99 -31.24 0.58 -0.12
N ARG A 100 -30.92 1.88 -0.12
CA ARG A 100 -30.77 2.68 -1.36
C ARG A 100 -29.64 2.18 -2.25
N GLY A 101 -28.59 1.60 -1.65
CA GLY A 101 -27.49 0.93 -2.36
C GLY A 101 -27.78 -0.51 -2.80
N GLY A 102 -29.00 -1.03 -2.59
CA GLY A 102 -29.38 -2.40 -2.94
C GLY A 102 -29.13 -3.44 -1.84
N TYR A 103 -28.67 -3.02 -0.66
CA TYR A 103 -28.39 -3.91 0.47
C TYR A 103 -29.58 -3.98 1.43
N SER A 104 -30.29 -5.11 1.45
CA SER A 104 -31.40 -5.35 2.39
C SER A 104 -30.95 -6.22 3.56
N HIS A 105 -30.30 -5.60 4.55
CA HIS A 105 -29.82 -6.28 5.76
C HIS A 105 -30.66 -5.97 6.99
N SER A 106 -30.74 -6.93 7.91
CA SER A 106 -31.35 -6.73 9.24
C SER A 106 -30.49 -5.77 10.07
N ARG A 107 -31.06 -5.21 11.15
CA ARG A 107 -30.30 -4.36 12.06
C ARG A 107 -29.17 -5.13 12.74
N ASP A 108 -29.41 -6.39 13.09
CA ASP A 108 -28.39 -7.25 13.70
C ASP A 108 -27.21 -7.48 12.76
N THR A 109 -27.47 -7.77 11.48
CA THR A 109 -26.40 -7.88 10.48
C THR A 109 -25.66 -6.56 10.34
N ILE A 110 -26.34 -5.41 10.33
CA ILE A 110 -25.67 -4.11 10.21
C ILE A 110 -24.76 -3.85 11.41
N ASN A 111 -25.23 -4.15 12.61
CA ASN A 111 -24.46 -3.99 13.84
C ASN A 111 -23.23 -4.89 13.83
N HIS A 112 -23.41 -6.20 13.71
CA HIS A 112 -22.33 -7.17 13.88
C HIS A 112 -21.38 -7.25 12.67
N GLU A 113 -21.91 -7.21 11.45
CA GLU A 113 -21.08 -7.37 10.27
C GLU A 113 -20.44 -6.07 9.81
N TYR A 114 -20.99 -4.90 10.14
CA TYR A 114 -20.49 -3.63 9.60
C TYR A 114 -20.05 -2.63 10.66
N LEU A 115 -20.89 -2.33 11.66
CA LEU A 115 -20.61 -1.27 12.62
C LEU A 115 -19.59 -1.70 13.67
N GLU A 116 -19.76 -2.87 14.28
CA GLU A 116 -18.82 -3.41 15.27
C GLU A 116 -17.38 -3.46 14.74
N PRO A 117 -17.08 -4.02 13.55
CA PRO A 117 -15.71 -4.02 13.02
C PRO A 117 -15.13 -2.61 12.81
N LEU A 118 -15.96 -1.64 12.38
CA LEU A 118 -15.53 -0.24 12.21
C LEU A 118 -15.27 0.45 13.55
N LEU A 119 -16.10 0.16 14.55
CA LEU A 119 -15.92 0.63 15.92
C LEU A 119 -14.66 0.01 16.52
N GLU A 120 -14.45 -1.30 16.40
CA GLU A 120 -13.30 -2.04 16.94
C GLU A 120 -11.96 -1.48 16.47
N VAL A 121 -11.81 -1.17 15.18
CA VAL A 121 -10.57 -0.56 14.65
C VAL A 121 -10.50 0.96 14.88
N GLY A 122 -11.55 1.56 15.45
CA GLY A 122 -11.60 2.95 15.91
C GLY A 122 -11.73 3.99 14.80
N VAL A 123 -12.17 3.58 13.61
CA VAL A 123 -12.47 4.51 12.50
C VAL A 123 -13.87 5.12 12.63
N LEU A 124 -14.76 4.45 13.35
CA LEU A 124 -16.09 4.92 13.70
C LEU A 124 -16.19 5.07 15.22
N ALA A 125 -17.08 5.95 15.67
CA ALA A 125 -17.47 6.10 17.07
C ALA A 125 -18.98 6.24 17.18
N GLU A 126 -19.49 5.90 18.36
CA GLU A 126 -20.90 6.01 18.73
C GLU A 126 -21.07 7.06 19.83
N GLY A 127 -22.13 7.86 19.72
CA GLY A 127 -22.55 8.76 20.78
C GLY A 127 -23.97 9.25 20.56
N GLN A 128 -24.79 9.19 21.62
CA GLN A 128 -26.22 9.55 21.57
C GLN A 128 -27.00 8.72 20.53
N ASP A 129 -26.73 7.42 20.47
CA ASP A 129 -27.34 6.46 19.53
C ASP A 129 -27.10 6.79 18.04
N GLU A 130 -26.09 7.63 17.76
CA GLU A 130 -25.63 7.97 16.43
C GLU A 130 -24.17 7.55 16.22
N TYR A 131 -23.88 7.15 14.99
CA TYR A 131 -22.55 6.79 14.53
C TYR A 131 -21.93 7.92 13.71
N TYR A 132 -20.62 8.14 13.91
CA TYR A 132 -19.87 9.15 13.19
C TYR A 132 -18.41 8.71 12.98
N ALA A 133 -17.78 9.18 11.90
CA ALA A 133 -16.37 8.89 11.68
C ALA A 133 -15.50 9.65 12.69
N THR A 134 -14.56 8.94 13.32
CA THR A 134 -13.57 9.59 14.19
C THR A 134 -12.66 10.50 13.38
N ILE A 135 -11.87 11.35 14.04
CA ILE A 135 -10.87 12.16 13.31
C ILE A 135 -9.89 11.26 12.54
N PHE A 136 -9.54 10.10 13.10
CA PHE A 136 -8.73 9.09 12.43
C PHE A 136 -9.46 8.47 11.22
N GLY A 137 -10.72 8.07 11.37
CA GLY A 137 -11.55 7.57 10.27
C GLY A 137 -11.74 8.58 9.13
N ASN A 138 -11.89 9.87 9.45
CA ASN A 138 -11.93 10.94 8.45
C ASN A 138 -10.63 11.06 7.66
N LYS A 139 -9.48 10.96 8.34
CA LYS A 139 -8.17 10.97 7.66
C LYS A 139 -7.99 9.77 6.75
N ILE A 140 -8.40 8.57 7.18
CA ILE A 140 -8.40 7.38 6.33
C ILE A 140 -9.29 7.58 5.11
N THR A 141 -10.52 8.07 5.31
CA THR A 141 -11.46 8.36 4.22
C THR A 141 -10.85 9.29 3.18
N ASN A 142 -10.13 10.33 3.63
CA ASN A 142 -9.44 11.25 2.73
C ASN A 142 -8.32 10.58 1.92
N ILE A 143 -7.55 9.67 2.53
CA ILE A 143 -6.51 8.90 1.83
C ILE A 143 -7.13 7.97 0.77
N LEU A 144 -8.26 7.33 1.10
CA LEU A 144 -8.91 6.36 0.23
C LEU A 144 -9.69 6.99 -0.93
N ASN A 145 -10.15 8.24 -0.78
CA ASN A 145 -10.86 8.96 -1.85
C ASN A 145 -10.02 9.11 -3.15
N ASP A 146 -8.70 9.02 -3.04
CA ASP A 146 -7.78 9.09 -4.19
C ASP A 146 -7.72 7.76 -4.99
N PHE A 147 -8.36 6.68 -4.53
CA PHE A 147 -8.39 5.38 -5.20
C PHE A 147 -9.68 4.58 -4.89
N PRO A 148 -10.76 4.83 -5.66
CA PRO A 148 -12.05 4.17 -5.47
C PRO A 148 -11.99 2.64 -5.56
N ASP A 149 -11.06 2.10 -6.35
CA ASP A 149 -10.90 0.65 -6.59
C ASP A 149 -10.30 -0.11 -5.40
N PHE A 150 -10.00 0.55 -4.27
CA PHE A 150 -9.29 -0.04 -3.13
C PHE A 150 -9.92 -1.37 -2.65
N VAL A 151 -11.25 -1.43 -2.60
CA VAL A 151 -12.02 -2.55 -2.06
C VAL A 151 -11.93 -3.81 -2.93
N ASN A 152 -11.88 -3.65 -4.25
CA ASN A 152 -12.06 -4.76 -5.19
C ASN A 152 -10.75 -5.43 -5.61
N VAL A 153 -9.63 -4.84 -5.22
CA VAL A 153 -8.31 -5.20 -5.76
C VAL A 153 -7.55 -6.18 -4.87
N LEU A 154 -7.84 -6.18 -3.57
CA LEU A 154 -7.16 -7.03 -2.58
C LEU A 154 -8.16 -7.95 -1.88
N PRO A 155 -7.78 -9.19 -1.56
CA PRO A 155 -8.68 -10.13 -0.93
C PRO A 155 -9.10 -9.63 0.46
N ALA A 156 -10.41 -9.63 0.72
CA ALA A 156 -10.95 -9.48 2.06
C ALA A 156 -10.51 -10.66 2.95
N HIS A 157 -10.34 -10.42 4.26
CA HIS A 157 -9.97 -11.43 5.26
C HIS A 157 -8.63 -12.14 4.99
N SER A 158 -7.60 -11.37 4.65
CA SER A 158 -6.24 -11.89 4.42
C SER A 158 -5.30 -11.61 5.60
N GLU A 159 -4.19 -12.33 5.67
CA GLU A 159 -3.03 -12.03 6.56
C GLU A 159 -2.18 -10.84 6.09
N CYS A 160 -2.71 -10.05 5.15
CA CYS A 160 -2.11 -8.83 4.61
C CYS A 160 -0.78 -9.03 3.89
N TYR A 161 -0.58 -10.21 3.29
CA TYR A 161 0.65 -10.53 2.56
C TYR A 161 0.72 -9.78 1.23
N GLU A 162 -0.40 -9.62 0.53
CA GLU A 162 -0.52 -8.79 -0.66
C GLU A 162 -0.07 -7.34 -0.38
N GLU A 163 -0.57 -6.74 0.71
CA GLU A 163 -0.26 -5.39 1.14
C GLU A 163 1.23 -5.23 1.50
N LYS A 164 1.79 -6.20 2.24
CA LYS A 164 3.22 -6.24 2.57
C LYS A 164 4.08 -6.32 1.31
N LEU A 165 3.73 -7.21 0.38
CA LEU A 165 4.49 -7.38 -0.86
C LEU A 165 4.41 -6.14 -1.75
N LEU A 166 3.24 -5.53 -1.91
CA LEU A 166 3.09 -4.30 -2.68
C LEU A 166 3.95 -3.17 -2.11
N ARG A 167 4.01 -3.04 -0.78
CA ARG A 167 4.90 -2.08 -0.12
C ARG A 167 6.38 -2.40 -0.33
N TYR A 168 6.76 -3.68 -0.27
CA TYR A 168 8.14 -4.11 -0.52
C TYR A 168 8.58 -3.81 -1.96
N LEU A 169 7.68 -3.97 -2.94
CA LEU A 169 7.92 -3.66 -4.34
C LEU A 169 7.97 -2.15 -4.65
N LEU A 170 7.56 -1.26 -3.73
CA LEU A 170 7.75 0.20 -3.90
C LEU A 170 9.23 0.61 -3.86
N GLU A 171 10.07 -0.18 -3.21
CA GLU A 171 11.51 0.08 -3.13
C GLU A 171 12.22 -0.22 -4.45
N GLY A 172 11.57 -0.96 -5.34
CA GLY A 172 12.07 -1.32 -6.66
C GLY A 172 11.70 -2.75 -7.06
N PRO A 173 12.05 -3.17 -8.29
CA PRO A 173 11.79 -4.52 -8.76
C PRO A 173 12.50 -5.57 -7.90
N LYS A 174 11.82 -6.68 -7.60
CA LYS A 174 12.35 -7.79 -6.80
C LYS A 174 12.29 -9.11 -7.56
N THR A 175 13.29 -9.96 -7.36
CA THR A 175 13.32 -11.34 -7.82
C THR A 175 12.43 -12.23 -6.95
N PHE A 176 12.13 -13.44 -7.42
CA PHE A 176 11.37 -14.39 -6.61
C PHE A 176 12.11 -14.77 -5.31
N GLN A 177 13.44 -14.89 -5.35
CA GLN A 177 14.26 -15.23 -4.18
C GLN A 177 14.22 -14.12 -3.12
N GLU A 178 14.30 -12.85 -3.52
CA GLU A 178 14.15 -11.73 -2.59
C GLU A 178 12.73 -11.68 -1.98
N ILE A 179 11.71 -12.09 -2.73
CA ILE A 179 10.34 -12.19 -2.21
C ILE A 179 10.20 -13.35 -1.21
N GLU A 180 10.97 -14.44 -1.38
CA GLU A 180 11.00 -15.58 -0.45
C GLU A 180 11.55 -15.21 0.92
N GLU A 181 12.37 -14.15 1.02
CA GLU A 181 12.83 -13.60 2.30
C GLU A 181 11.66 -13.02 3.13
N LEU A 182 10.60 -12.55 2.47
CA LEU A 182 9.42 -11.98 3.11
C LEU A 182 8.30 -13.02 3.32
N LEU A 183 8.17 -13.99 2.41
CA LEU A 183 7.02 -14.90 2.32
C LEU A 183 7.48 -16.32 1.97
N THR A 184 6.77 -17.34 2.46
CA THR A 184 7.08 -18.71 2.02
C THR A 184 6.84 -18.89 0.51
N PRO A 185 7.58 -19.78 -0.19
CA PRO A 185 7.50 -19.92 -1.65
C PRO A 185 6.08 -20.19 -2.18
N VAL A 186 5.30 -20.97 -1.43
CA VAL A 186 3.91 -21.32 -1.76
C VAL A 186 3.01 -20.07 -1.69
N ILE A 187 3.16 -19.28 -0.63
CA ILE A 187 2.39 -18.04 -0.43
C ILE A 187 2.79 -17.00 -1.49
N ALA A 188 4.09 -16.81 -1.70
CA ALA A 188 4.64 -15.88 -2.69
C ALA A 188 4.08 -16.17 -4.10
N SER A 189 4.12 -17.42 -4.54
CA SER A 189 3.62 -17.83 -5.86
C SER A 189 2.12 -17.51 -6.04
N ARG A 190 1.30 -17.82 -5.02
CA ARG A 190 -0.14 -17.56 -5.05
C ARG A 190 -0.45 -16.07 -5.12
N ILE A 191 0.25 -15.25 -4.32
CA ILE A 191 0.06 -13.81 -4.27
C ILE A 191 0.50 -13.16 -5.59
N LEU A 192 1.68 -13.50 -6.09
CA LEU A 192 2.19 -12.97 -7.35
C LEU A 192 1.22 -13.24 -8.51
N ASN A 193 0.64 -14.44 -8.56
CA ASN A 193 -0.37 -14.77 -9.56
C ASN A 193 -1.63 -13.91 -9.44
N ARG A 194 -2.10 -13.62 -8.22
CA ARG A 194 -3.26 -12.74 -7.99
C ARG A 194 -2.97 -11.29 -8.34
N LEU A 195 -1.88 -10.73 -7.81
CA LEU A 195 -1.48 -9.35 -8.09
C LEU A 195 -1.27 -9.12 -9.60
N LYS A 196 -0.78 -10.14 -10.32
CA LYS A 196 -0.65 -10.10 -11.78
C LYS A 196 -2.01 -10.13 -12.48
N LYS A 197 -2.98 -10.95 -12.02
CA LYS A 197 -4.35 -10.96 -12.55
C LYS A 197 -5.04 -9.60 -12.39
N GLU A 198 -4.81 -8.94 -11.26
CA GLU A 198 -5.34 -7.60 -10.97
C GLU A 198 -4.56 -6.45 -11.64
N ASN A 199 -3.56 -6.78 -12.48
CA ASN A 199 -2.66 -5.84 -13.15
C ASN A 199 -1.95 -4.87 -12.18
N LEU A 200 -1.63 -5.30 -10.97
CA LEU A 200 -0.89 -4.51 -9.97
C LEU A 200 0.63 -4.69 -10.09
N ILE A 201 1.04 -5.86 -10.56
CA ILE A 201 2.44 -6.13 -10.85
C ILE A 201 2.59 -6.58 -12.29
N THR A 202 3.76 -6.32 -12.84
CA THR A 202 4.21 -6.89 -14.08
C THR A 202 5.53 -7.60 -13.87
N THR A 203 5.83 -8.50 -14.79
CA THR A 203 7.16 -9.09 -14.93
C THR A 203 7.75 -8.49 -16.20
N ARG A 204 9.05 -8.18 -16.19
CA ARG A 204 9.72 -7.75 -17.43
C ARG A 204 9.41 -8.75 -18.54
N LYS A 205 8.82 -8.26 -19.62
CA LYS A 205 8.37 -9.06 -20.78
C LYS A 205 9.53 -9.64 -21.60
N GLU A 206 10.77 -9.36 -21.22
CA GLU A 206 11.94 -9.93 -21.86
C GLU A 206 11.88 -11.46 -21.72
N ARG A 207 11.40 -12.13 -22.79
CA ARG A 207 11.56 -13.57 -22.99
C ARG A 207 13.04 -13.99 -23.00
N GLU A 208 13.93 -13.02 -23.00
CA GLU A 208 15.37 -13.14 -22.94
C GLU A 208 15.79 -13.35 -21.49
N TYR A 209 15.45 -14.53 -20.93
CA TYR A 209 15.89 -14.90 -19.58
C TYR A 209 17.31 -15.48 -19.59
N VAL A 210 17.95 -15.65 -20.75
CA VAL A 210 19.32 -16.18 -20.86
C VAL A 210 20.24 -15.10 -21.39
N PHE A 211 21.19 -14.68 -20.56
CA PHE A 211 22.22 -13.72 -20.90
C PHE A 211 23.56 -14.44 -21.05
N PHE A 212 24.36 -13.97 -21.98
CA PHE A 212 25.71 -14.45 -22.26
C PHE A 212 26.70 -13.41 -21.75
N PHE A 213 27.76 -13.86 -21.08
CA PHE A 213 28.74 -13.02 -20.40
C PHE A 213 30.14 -13.45 -20.82
N ARG A 214 31.05 -12.48 -21.01
CA ARG A 214 32.47 -12.80 -21.20
C ARG A 214 33.11 -13.31 -19.92
N THR A 215 34.01 -14.29 -20.04
CA THR A 215 34.92 -14.64 -18.95
C THR A 215 36.14 -13.72 -18.97
N LYS A 216 36.91 -13.71 -17.88
CA LYS A 216 38.19 -12.99 -17.80
C LYS A 216 39.33 -13.67 -18.60
N ARG A 217 39.03 -14.71 -19.39
CA ARG A 217 40.03 -15.41 -20.18
C ARG A 217 40.42 -14.58 -21.39
N ASP A 218 41.71 -14.65 -21.72
CA ASP A 218 42.28 -13.99 -22.87
C ASP A 218 41.81 -14.69 -24.18
N PRO A 219 41.07 -14.00 -25.06
CA PRO A 219 40.56 -14.57 -26.30
C PRO A 219 41.67 -14.83 -27.33
N THR A 220 42.84 -14.19 -27.21
CA THR A 220 43.96 -14.34 -28.17
C THR A 220 44.65 -15.70 -28.08
N LYS A 221 44.45 -16.42 -26.97
CA LYS A 221 45.00 -17.77 -26.74
C LYS A 221 44.18 -18.88 -27.39
N GLU A 222 43.06 -18.53 -28.02
CA GLU A 222 42.14 -19.46 -28.68
C GLU A 222 42.09 -19.15 -30.18
N THR A 223 41.95 -20.18 -31.00
CA THR A 223 41.72 -20.00 -32.44
C THR A 223 40.25 -19.66 -32.68
N LEU A 224 39.97 -18.39 -32.96
CA LEU A 224 38.63 -17.88 -33.26
C LEU A 224 38.52 -17.55 -34.75
N SER A 225 37.45 -18.02 -35.38
CA SER A 225 37.07 -17.49 -36.69
C SER A 225 36.69 -16.00 -36.58
N LEU A 226 36.81 -15.24 -37.67
CA LEU A 226 36.44 -13.82 -37.70
C LEU A 226 35.00 -13.59 -37.19
N THR A 227 34.08 -14.49 -37.53
CA THR A 227 32.69 -14.41 -37.07
C THR A 227 32.53 -14.73 -35.58
N GLU A 228 33.26 -15.73 -35.05
CA GLU A 228 33.27 -15.99 -33.60
C GLU A 228 33.87 -14.82 -32.82
N PHE A 229 34.92 -14.19 -33.36
CA PHE A 229 35.56 -13.02 -32.76
C PHE A 229 34.59 -11.83 -32.70
N ASN A 230 33.84 -11.58 -33.77
CA ASN A 230 32.81 -10.53 -33.80
C ASN A 230 31.67 -10.80 -32.80
N VAL A 231 31.20 -12.06 -32.70
CA VAL A 231 30.19 -12.45 -31.70
C VAL A 231 30.74 -12.31 -30.28
N TYR A 232 32.00 -12.67 -30.04
CA TYR A 232 32.64 -12.47 -28.75
C TYR A 232 32.71 -10.97 -28.39
N ASN A 233 33.16 -10.15 -29.34
CA ASN A 233 33.34 -8.70 -29.18
C ASN A 233 32.04 -7.90 -29.03
N SER A 234 30.88 -8.48 -29.36
CA SER A 234 29.59 -7.85 -29.10
C SER A 234 29.07 -8.10 -27.68
N ILE A 235 29.62 -9.06 -26.93
CA ILE A 235 29.13 -9.42 -25.58
C ILE A 235 29.84 -8.59 -24.50
N PRO A 236 29.19 -7.69 -23.76
CA PRO A 236 29.81 -6.96 -22.66
C PRO A 236 30.02 -7.84 -21.41
N SER A 237 30.80 -7.33 -20.47
CA SER A 237 31.06 -7.98 -19.17
C SER A 237 29.79 -8.13 -18.32
N GLU A 238 28.91 -7.14 -18.35
CA GLU A 238 27.59 -7.11 -17.73
C GLU A 238 26.56 -8.06 -18.39
N GLY A 239 26.90 -8.65 -19.53
CA GLY A 239 26.13 -9.66 -20.23
C GLY A 239 25.04 -9.14 -21.14
N LEU A 240 24.73 -9.92 -22.18
CA LEU A 240 23.80 -9.52 -23.24
C LEU A 240 22.96 -10.70 -23.72
N PRO A 241 21.67 -10.49 -24.03
CA PRO A 241 20.82 -11.54 -24.56
C PRO A 241 21.05 -11.78 -26.05
N VAL A 242 20.72 -12.98 -26.52
CA VAL A 242 21.01 -13.44 -27.89
C VAL A 242 20.42 -12.55 -28.97
N LYS A 243 19.24 -11.96 -28.75
CA LYS A 243 18.62 -11.11 -29.77
C LYS A 243 19.39 -9.81 -29.97
N LYS A 244 19.91 -9.21 -28.90
CA LYS A 244 20.77 -8.03 -29.00
C LYS A 244 22.09 -8.37 -29.69
N ILE A 245 22.71 -9.50 -29.34
CA ILE A 245 23.90 -10.02 -30.04
C ILE A 245 23.62 -10.23 -31.54
N ALA A 246 22.47 -10.81 -31.90
CA ALA A 246 22.06 -11.04 -33.28
C ALA A 246 21.89 -9.73 -34.06
N LEU A 247 21.30 -8.71 -33.44
CA LEU A 247 21.15 -7.38 -34.03
C LEU A 247 22.50 -6.71 -34.25
N GLU A 248 23.39 -6.72 -33.26
CA GLU A 248 24.73 -6.11 -33.33
C GLU A 248 25.65 -6.79 -34.35
N THR A 249 25.55 -8.12 -34.46
CA THR A 249 26.42 -8.90 -35.36
C THR A 249 25.81 -9.08 -36.76
N HIS A 250 24.58 -8.61 -36.98
CA HIS A 250 23.79 -8.84 -38.20
C HIS A 250 23.68 -10.34 -38.58
N LEU A 251 23.64 -11.21 -37.57
CA LEU A 251 23.53 -12.66 -37.74
C LEU A 251 22.14 -13.14 -37.35
N SER A 252 21.70 -14.25 -37.96
CA SER A 252 20.48 -14.91 -37.50
C SER A 252 20.68 -15.49 -36.10
N ILE A 253 19.61 -15.50 -35.28
CA ILE A 253 19.62 -16.05 -33.92
C ILE A 253 20.20 -17.48 -33.88
N ARG A 254 19.86 -18.32 -34.87
CA ARG A 254 20.40 -19.69 -34.98
C ARG A 254 21.92 -19.71 -35.15
N ARG A 255 22.47 -18.81 -35.98
CA ARG A 255 23.93 -18.68 -36.17
C ARG A 255 24.60 -18.15 -34.91
N VAL A 256 24.01 -17.15 -34.25
CA VAL A 256 24.52 -16.65 -32.97
C VAL A 256 24.60 -17.78 -31.94
N TYR A 257 23.55 -18.58 -31.76
CA TYR A 257 23.61 -19.75 -30.86
C TYR A 257 24.70 -20.76 -31.24
N LYS A 258 24.92 -21.00 -32.54
CA LYS A 258 26.01 -21.88 -33.02
C LYS A 258 27.37 -21.36 -32.54
N TYR A 259 27.65 -20.07 -32.73
CA TYR A 259 28.93 -19.47 -32.32
C TYR A 259 29.06 -19.37 -30.79
N LEU A 260 27.99 -18.99 -30.09
CA LEU A 260 27.96 -18.97 -28.62
C LEU A 260 28.22 -20.36 -28.01
N ARG A 261 27.76 -21.44 -28.64
CA ARG A 261 28.07 -22.82 -28.21
C ARG A 261 29.57 -23.11 -28.34
N GLY A 262 30.20 -22.69 -29.45
CA GLY A 262 31.65 -22.81 -29.64
C GLY A 262 32.45 -22.02 -28.61
N LEU A 263 32.10 -20.74 -28.42
CA LEU A 263 32.70 -19.85 -27.42
C LEU A 263 32.54 -20.37 -25.99
N LYS A 264 31.40 -21.01 -25.68
CA LYS A 264 31.17 -21.68 -24.39
C LYS A 264 32.06 -22.91 -24.22
N GLY A 265 32.26 -23.71 -25.26
CA GLY A 265 33.19 -24.84 -25.25
C GLY A 265 34.63 -24.41 -24.97
N LYS A 266 35.05 -23.27 -25.57
CA LYS A 266 36.34 -22.61 -25.33
C LYS A 266 36.41 -21.86 -23.97
N LYS A 267 35.33 -21.88 -23.18
CA LYS A 267 35.19 -21.20 -21.87
C LYS A 267 35.45 -19.67 -21.94
N LEU A 268 35.25 -19.06 -23.10
CA LEU A 268 35.35 -17.60 -23.30
C LEU A 268 34.04 -16.89 -22.93
N VAL A 269 32.93 -17.63 -22.99
CA VAL A 269 31.59 -17.13 -22.67
C VAL A 269 30.88 -18.10 -21.73
N PHE A 270 30.12 -17.58 -20.78
CA PHE A 270 29.20 -18.37 -19.97
C PHE A 270 27.78 -17.81 -20.02
N THR A 271 26.83 -18.65 -19.61
CA THR A 271 25.40 -18.31 -19.62
C THR A 271 24.92 -18.16 -18.19
N ARG A 272 24.22 -17.07 -17.87
CA ARG A 272 23.38 -16.99 -16.67
C ARG A 272 21.94 -16.75 -17.07
N LYS A 273 21.04 -17.34 -16.29
CA LYS A 273 19.63 -17.01 -16.39
C LYS A 273 19.41 -15.73 -15.57
N SER A 274 18.86 -14.69 -16.17
CA SER A 274 18.40 -13.53 -15.41
C SER A 274 17.16 -13.97 -14.61
N PRO A 275 17.14 -13.78 -13.29
CA PRO A 275 15.96 -14.11 -12.49
C PRO A 275 14.80 -13.24 -12.96
N LYS A 276 13.59 -13.82 -12.95
CA LYS A 276 12.38 -13.04 -13.21
C LYS A 276 12.25 -12.00 -12.10
N THR A 277 12.17 -10.73 -12.49
CA THR A 277 11.85 -9.63 -11.59
C THR A 277 10.39 -9.26 -11.70
N TYR A 278 9.81 -8.89 -10.57
CA TYR A 278 8.46 -8.39 -10.40
C TYR A 278 8.55 -6.91 -10.06
N GLU A 279 7.79 -6.09 -10.76
CA GLU A 279 7.74 -4.64 -10.58
C GLU A 279 6.29 -4.17 -10.53
N LEU A 280 6.03 -3.07 -9.81
CA LEU A 280 4.70 -2.49 -9.74
C LEU A 280 4.32 -1.86 -11.08
N THR A 281 3.06 -2.03 -11.49
CA THR A 281 2.46 -1.22 -12.55
C THR A 281 2.08 0.17 -12.00
N GLU A 282 1.66 1.11 -12.84
CA GLU A 282 1.15 2.40 -12.35
C GLU A 282 -0.02 2.25 -11.36
N LYS A 283 -0.94 1.31 -11.62
CA LYS A 283 -2.04 0.96 -10.71
C LYS A 283 -1.49 0.41 -9.39
N GLY A 284 -0.51 -0.49 -9.47
CA GLY A 284 0.17 -1.05 -8.29
C GLY A 284 0.89 0.01 -7.46
N ILE A 285 1.59 0.95 -8.09
CA ILE A 285 2.29 2.06 -7.42
C ILE A 285 1.29 2.91 -6.64
N LYS A 286 0.17 3.32 -7.26
CA LYS A 286 -0.88 4.11 -6.59
C LYS A 286 -1.41 3.40 -5.34
N LEU A 287 -1.79 2.13 -5.48
CA LEU A 287 -2.29 1.34 -4.36
C LEU A 287 -1.23 1.18 -3.26
N ALA A 288 0.01 0.85 -3.62
CA ALA A 288 1.07 0.67 -2.65
C ALA A 288 1.40 1.98 -1.89
N LEU A 289 1.36 3.13 -2.57
CA LEU A 289 1.51 4.45 -1.93
C LEU A 289 0.40 4.74 -0.93
N ILE A 290 -0.85 4.39 -1.26
CA ILE A 290 -1.98 4.50 -0.33
C ILE A 290 -1.77 3.62 0.89
N LEU A 291 -1.38 2.36 0.69
CA LEU A 291 -1.07 1.44 1.80
C LEU A 291 0.05 1.99 2.70
N LYS A 292 1.09 2.55 2.09
CA LYS A 292 2.18 3.23 2.82
C LYS A 292 1.67 4.44 3.61
N ASN A 293 0.80 5.25 3.01
CA ASN A 293 0.20 6.42 3.68
C ASN A 293 -0.70 6.02 4.85
N LEU A 294 -1.46 4.93 4.73
CA LEU A 294 -2.28 4.40 5.81
C LEU A 294 -1.42 3.92 6.99
N VAL A 295 -0.34 3.19 6.72
CA VAL A 295 0.61 2.73 7.74
C VAL A 295 1.25 3.92 8.45
N ASN A 296 1.77 4.88 7.68
CA ASN A 296 2.36 6.11 8.24
C ASN A 296 1.34 6.90 9.08
N LEU A 297 0.07 6.92 8.68
CA LEU A 297 -0.98 7.59 9.45
C LEU A 297 -1.20 6.87 10.79
N VAL A 298 -1.22 5.54 10.80
CA VAL A 298 -1.33 4.73 12.03
C VAL A 298 -0.15 5.02 12.96
N GLU A 299 1.09 4.93 12.46
CA GLU A 299 2.30 5.21 13.24
C GLU A 299 2.30 6.63 13.82
N LYS A 300 1.98 7.65 13.02
CA LYS A 300 1.88 9.04 13.53
C LYS A 300 0.80 9.21 14.58
N THR A 301 -0.33 8.55 14.40
CA THR A 301 -1.46 8.60 15.35
C THR A 301 -1.08 7.91 16.65
N TRP A 302 -0.38 6.78 16.55
CA TRP A 302 0.20 6.04 17.66
C TRP A 302 1.15 6.91 18.49
N ASP A 303 2.17 7.48 17.85
CA ASP A 303 3.16 8.33 18.51
C ASP A 303 2.51 9.55 19.18
N SER A 304 1.53 10.16 18.49
CA SER A 304 0.75 11.28 19.05
C SER A 304 -0.01 10.87 20.31
N SER A 305 -0.56 9.65 20.34
CA SER A 305 -1.32 9.15 21.48
C SER A 305 -0.44 8.89 22.70
N ILE A 306 0.79 8.38 22.49
CA ILE A 306 1.79 8.20 23.55
C ILE A 306 2.17 9.55 24.15
N LEU A 307 2.45 10.55 23.30
CA LEU A 307 2.84 11.89 23.74
C LEU A 307 1.74 12.57 24.58
N ILE A 308 0.46 12.36 24.25
CA ILE A 308 -0.66 12.88 25.05
C ILE A 308 -0.73 12.18 26.40
N SER A 309 -0.51 10.86 26.43
CA SER A 309 -0.62 10.05 27.64
C SER A 309 0.47 10.43 28.66
N ASN A 310 1.69 10.71 28.19
CA ASN A 310 2.80 11.14 29.04
C ASN A 310 2.60 12.56 29.60
N ASN A 311 2.06 13.49 28.81
CA ASN A 311 1.82 14.88 29.23
C ASN A 311 0.64 15.08 30.19
N MET A 312 -0.17 14.05 30.44
CA MET A 312 -1.27 14.13 31.42
C MET A 312 -0.91 13.59 32.81
N ASN A 313 0.20 12.85 32.90
CA ASN A 313 0.72 12.32 34.16
C ASN A 313 1.81 13.22 34.78
N SER A 314 2.05 14.39 34.19
CA SER A 314 2.92 15.46 34.66
C SER A 314 2.07 16.66 35.07
#